data_AF-A0ABD7AZN9-F1
#
_entry.id   AF-A0ABD7AZN9-F1
#
_cell.length_a   1.000
_cell.length_b   1.000
_cell.length_c   1.000
_cell.angle_alpha   90.00
_cell.angle_beta   90.00
_cell.angle_gamma   90.00
#
_symmetry.space_group_name_H-M   'P 1'
#
loop_
_entity.id
_entity.type
_entity.pdbx_description
1 polymer ?
#
loop_
_entity_poly.entity_id
_entity_poly.type
_entity_poly.pdbx_seq_one_letter_code
_entity_poly.pdbx_strand_id
1 'polypeptide(L)' 'MKLTTQKKMLAICSQAELGRRLNRRAQTVNGWFKKKVPGELVVRVSKALNWQITPHELRPDLYPNPTDGLPQKEA' A
#
# COMPACT_ATOMS: atom_id res chain seq x y z
N MET A 1 -6.26 -19.83 4.89
CA MET A 1 -6.45 -18.56 5.65
C MET A 1 -6.22 -17.40 4.70
N LYS A 2 -7.22 -16.51 4.48
CA LYS A 2 -7.02 -15.34 3.60
C LYS A 2 -5.97 -14.43 4.25
N LEU A 3 -4.80 -14.32 3.63
CA LEU A 3 -3.77 -13.35 4.02
C LEU A 3 -4.36 -11.95 3.83
N THR A 4 -4.62 -11.23 4.91
CA THR A 4 -5.08 -9.84 4.83
C THR A 4 -3.94 -8.98 4.30
N THR A 5 -4.26 -7.95 3.51
CA THR A 5 -3.29 -6.97 2.99
C THR A 5 -2.42 -6.39 4.11
N GLN A 6 -2.98 -6.26 5.32
CA GLN A 6 -2.25 -5.91 6.54
C GLN A 6 -1.11 -6.89 6.88
N LYS A 7 -1.37 -8.21 6.88
CA LYS A 7 -0.33 -9.21 7.18
C LYS A 7 0.80 -9.15 6.15
N LYS A 8 0.46 -8.97 4.86
CA LYS A 8 1.46 -8.77 3.80
C LYS A 8 2.30 -7.50 4.04
N MET A 9 1.66 -6.38 4.38
CA MET A 9 2.37 -5.14 4.69
C MET A 9 3.35 -5.32 5.86
N LEU A 10 2.88 -5.95 6.95
CA LEU A 10 3.69 -6.21 8.15
C LEU A 10 4.83 -7.20 7.92
N ALA A 11 4.67 -8.13 6.97
CA ALA A 11 5.74 -9.05 6.56
C ALA A 11 6.88 -8.34 5.81
N ILE A 12 6.57 -7.23 5.13
CA ILE A 12 7.56 -6.42 4.39
C ILE A 12 8.24 -5.43 5.33
N CYS A 13 7.46 -4.69 6.12
CA CYS A 13 8.00 -3.69 7.05
C CYS A 13 6.99 -3.37 8.17
N SER A 14 7.47 -2.80 9.28
CA SER A 14 6.60 -2.38 10.38
C SER A 14 5.77 -1.15 10.03
N GLN A 15 4.65 -0.93 10.73
CA GLN A 15 3.79 0.25 10.53
C GLN A 15 4.53 1.58 10.73
N ALA A 16 5.46 1.60 11.69
CA ALA A 16 6.31 2.76 11.97
C ALA A 16 7.28 3.01 10.82
N GLU A 17 7.88 1.95 10.27
CA GLU A 17 8.77 2.04 9.11
C GLU A 17 8.03 2.53 7.86
N LEU A 18 6.84 1.99 7.59
CA LEU A 18 6.00 2.47 6.49
C LEU A 18 5.61 3.95 6.68
N GLY A 19 5.29 4.34 7.92
CA GLY A 19 5.05 5.74 8.29
C GLY A 19 6.25 6.63 7.97
N ARG A 20 7.46 6.24 8.40
CA ARG A 20 8.71 6.97 8.10
C ARG A 20 8.93 7.14 6.61
N ARG A 21 8.79 6.07 5.82
CA ARG A 21 8.97 6.11 4.36
C ARG A 21 7.99 7.06 3.66
N LEU A 22 6.78 7.20 4.19
CA LEU A 22 5.72 8.01 3.63
C LEU A 22 5.61 9.40 4.28
N ASN A 23 6.51 9.73 5.20
CA ASN A 23 6.47 10.92 6.04
C ASN A 23 5.10 11.11 6.74
N ARG A 24 4.56 10.00 7.28
CA ARG A 24 3.30 9.93 8.01
C ARG A 24 3.49 9.30 9.38
N ARG A 25 2.62 9.66 10.33
CA ARG A 25 2.61 9.05 11.66
C ARG A 25 2.14 7.59 11.56
N ALA A 26 2.69 6.71 12.41
CA ALA A 26 2.28 5.30 12.47
C ALA A 26 0.78 5.14 12.76
N GLN A 27 0.18 6.07 13.54
CA GLN A 27 -1.26 6.12 13.77
C GLN A 27 -2.07 6.32 12.47
N THR A 28 -1.58 7.13 11.54
CA THR A 28 -2.22 7.32 10.23
C THR A 28 -2.22 6.02 9.43
N VAL A 29 -1.07 5.33 9.42
CA VAL A 29 -0.93 4.00 8.79
C VAL A 29 -1.86 2.99 9.45
N ASN A 30 -1.97 3.02 10.78
CA ASN A 30 -2.89 2.14 11.51
C ASN A 30 -4.35 2.36 11.09
N GLY A 31 -4.73 3.63 10.88
CA GLY A 31 -6.04 4.01 10.38
C GLY A 31 -6.37 3.42 9.01
N TRP A 32 -5.38 3.21 8.13
CA TRP A 32 -5.59 2.59 6.82
C TRP A 32 -6.02 1.13 6.91
N PHE A 33 -5.58 0.39 7.92
CA PHE A 33 -6.03 -0.99 8.13
C PHE A 33 -7.51 -1.09 8.51
N LYS A 34 -8.09 0.01 9.04
CA LYS A 34 -9.52 0.06 9.42
C LYS A 34 -10.40 0.65 8.33
N LYS A 35 -9.96 1.71 7.64
CA LYS A 35 -10.77 2.50 6.71
C LYS A 35 -10.40 2.38 5.22
N LYS A 36 -9.26 1.74 4.89
CA LYS A 36 -8.57 1.73 3.58
C LYS A 36 -7.56 2.89 3.40
N VAL A 37 -6.59 2.68 2.52
CA VAL A 37 -5.59 3.68 2.12
C VAL A 37 -6.25 4.75 1.23
N PRO A 38 -5.93 6.05 1.41
CA PRO A 38 -6.37 7.13 0.52
C PRO A 38 -5.86 6.91 -0.92
N GLY A 39 -6.69 7.14 -1.93
CA GLY A 39 -6.36 6.89 -3.34
C GLY A 39 -5.06 7.54 -3.81
N GLU A 40 -4.80 8.77 -3.36
CA GLU A 40 -3.57 9.54 -3.62
C GLU A 40 -2.30 8.91 -3.01
N LEU A 41 -2.44 8.12 -1.93
CA LEU A 41 -1.34 7.48 -1.24
C LEU A 41 -1.13 6.04 -1.68
N VAL A 42 -2.11 5.41 -2.34
CA VAL A 42 -2.04 4.00 -2.77
C VAL A 42 -0.76 3.73 -3.54
N VAL A 43 -0.46 4.53 -4.57
CA VAL A 43 0.75 4.38 -5.40
C VAL A 43 2.01 4.58 -4.56
N ARG A 44 2.03 5.58 -3.67
CA ARG A 44 3.19 5.85 -2.78
C ARG A 44 3.43 4.69 -1.82
N VAL A 45 2.38 4.12 -1.27
CA VAL A 45 2.43 2.95 -0.37
C VAL A 45 2.96 1.74 -1.12
N SER A 46 2.41 1.43 -2.29
CA SER A 46 2.91 0.34 -3.15
C SER A 46 4.38 0.53 -3.49
N LYS A 47 4.80 1.73 -3.87
CA LYS A 47 6.20 2.08 -4.12
C LYS A 47 7.08 1.89 -2.87
N ALA A 48 6.63 2.35 -1.70
CA ALA A 48 7.35 2.19 -0.44
C ALA A 48 7.52 0.73 0.00
N LEU A 49 6.64 -0.15 -0.50
CA LEU A 49 6.66 -1.60 -0.31
C LEU A 49 7.39 -2.34 -1.45
N ASN A 50 8.11 -1.62 -2.32
CA ASN A 50 8.78 -2.15 -3.51
C ASN A 50 7.82 -2.91 -4.46
N TRP A 51 6.60 -2.42 -4.61
CA TRP A 51 5.56 -2.99 -5.49
C TRP A 51 5.15 -4.44 -5.18
N GLN A 52 5.56 -4.98 -4.03
CA GLN A 52 5.14 -6.30 -3.56
C GLN A 52 3.65 -6.35 -3.21
N ILE A 53 3.04 -5.19 -2.96
CA ILE A 53 1.60 -5.01 -2.84
C ILE A 53 1.19 -3.99 -3.89
N THR A 54 0.33 -4.39 -4.81
CA THR A 54 -0.11 -3.52 -5.91
C THR A 54 -1.21 -2.55 -5.45
N PRO A 55 -1.40 -1.44 -6.18
CA PRO A 55 -2.53 -0.54 -5.96
C PRO A 55 -3.87 -1.25 -5.95
N HIS A 56 -4.01 -2.24 -6.84
CA HIS A 56 -5.17 -3.13 -6.93
C HIS A 56 -5.42 -3.91 -5.64
N GLU A 57 -4.39 -4.49 -5.01
CA GLU A 57 -4.55 -5.20 -3.72
C GLU A 57 -4.92 -4.27 -2.55
N LEU A 58 -4.58 -2.99 -2.62
CA LEU A 58 -4.92 -2.00 -1.59
C LEU A 58 -6.32 -1.41 -1.80
N ARG A 59 -6.65 -1.08 -3.04
CA ARG A 59 -7.88 -0.38 -3.44
C ARG A 59 -8.35 -0.91 -4.80
N PRO A 60 -8.97 -2.11 -4.84
CA PRO A 60 -9.55 -2.61 -6.08
C PRO A 60 -10.70 -1.72 -6.58
N ASP A 61 -11.32 -0.94 -5.67
CA ASP A 61 -12.36 0.04 -6.01
C ASP A 61 -11.84 1.17 -6.94
N LEU A 62 -10.56 1.55 -6.82
CA LEU A 62 -9.94 2.63 -7.61
C LEU A 62 -9.05 2.09 -8.73
N TYR A 63 -8.50 0.89 -8.54
CA TYR A 63 -7.56 0.24 -9.43
C TYR A 63 -8.15 -1.12 -9.81
N PRO A 64 -9.11 -1.18 -10.76
CA PRO A 64 -9.79 -2.42 -11.11
C PRO A 64 -8.86 -3.43 -11.79
N ASN A 65 -7.80 -2.97 -12.47
CA ASN A 65 -6.82 -3.85 -13.09
C ASN A 65 -5.57 -3.99 -12.23
N PRO A 66 -4.91 -5.16 -12.23
CA PRO A 66 -3.68 -5.42 -11.46
C PRO A 66 -2.48 -4.60 -11.92
N THR A 67 -2.53 -4.05 -13.14
CA THR A 67 -1.48 -3.20 -13.73
C THR A 67 -1.70 -1.71 -13.48
N ASP A 68 -2.86 -1.31 -12.94
CA ASP A 68 -3.17 0.10 -12.73
C ASP A 68 -2.25 0.70 -11.65
N GLY A 69 -1.67 1.86 -11.95
CA GLY A 69 -0.80 2.60 -11.03
C GLY A 69 0.57 1.95 -10.78
N LEU A 70 0.93 0.88 -11.50
CA LEU A 70 2.30 0.38 -11.56
C LEU A 70 3.17 1.36 -12.36
N PRO A 71 4.48 1.47 -12.06
CA PRO A 71 5.35 2.30 -12.87
C PRO A 71 5.42 1.64 -14.24
N GLN A 72 4.93 2.33 -15.26
CA GLN A 72 5.20 1.95 -16.64
C GLN A 72 6.71 1.95 -16.76
N LYS A 73 7.32 0.77 -16.97
CA LYS A 73 8.74 0.70 -17.31
C LYS A 73 8.90 1.57 -18.56
N GLU A 74 9.42 2.77 -18.40
CA GLU A 74 10.06 3.49 -19.48
C GLU A 74 11.19 2.56 -19.94
N ALA A 75 11.05 2.06 -21.16
CA ALA A 75 11.99 1.16 -21.82
C ALA A 75 13.26 1.92 -22.21
#